data_AF-A0A7C7D395-F1
#
_entry.id   AF-A0A7C7D395-F1
#
_cell.length_a   1.000
_cell.length_b   1.000
_cell.length_c   1.000
_cell.angle_alpha   90.00
_cell.angle_beta   90.00
_cell.angle_gamma   90.00
#
_symmetry.space_group_name_H-M   'P 1'
#
loop_
_entity.id
_entity.type
_entity.pdbx_description
1 polymer ?
#
loop_
_entity_poly.entity_id
_entity_poly.type
_entity_poly.pdbx_seq_one_letter_code
_entity_poly.pdbx_strand_id
1 'polypeptide(L)'
;DWSPVDEDWQLPENWKSTVIEGIGERLTKYRSFKIMMDICVRCGACADKCHFYIGSGDPKNMPVLRAELLRSVYRRYFTPSGKFLGRLAGARDLTPEVIKEWWYYFYQCTECRRCSVFCPYGIDQAEITIIGRELLNLLGLNIDWIAGPVANCYMKGNHLGLEPHAITGNIEMMCDDIEDITGIRVEPTFNRKGAEILFVTPSGDLMGDPGIYTCMGYLMLFHELGLDYTWSTYASEGGNFGFFTSNEMAKRLNSKIYAEAKRLGVKYIIGGECGHMWRVVNQYMGTWNEPADFLEVPVSPITGTRFDNAASTKMIHIAEFTADLIKHGKLNLDPSRNDHLKVTYHDSCNTSRGMGLLDEPRYIIQNACNNFYEMPESTIREKTFCCGSGSGLNASENMEERMRGGFPRANAVKYVQDKYGVNMLANICAVDRAAFPALMDYWTPGVGVTGVHELVANALVMTGEKERTTDLRGEDLPEKGVTSDE
;
A
#
# COMPACT_ATOMS: atom_id res chain seq x y z
N ASP A 1 17.25 2.82 -25.21
CA ASP A 1 15.88 2.33 -24.97
C ASP A 1 15.75 0.91 -25.47
N TRP A 2 15.03 0.07 -24.72
CA TRP A 2 14.78 -1.34 -25.01
C TRP A 2 13.28 -1.59 -24.89
N SER A 3 12.75 -2.61 -25.58
CA SER A 3 11.35 -3.02 -25.45
C SER A 3 11.21 -4.49 -25.10
N PRO A 4 10.23 -4.89 -24.26
CA PRO A 4 9.97 -6.30 -23.97
C PRO A 4 9.66 -7.17 -25.20
N VAL A 5 9.21 -6.57 -26.30
CA VAL A 5 8.94 -7.26 -27.56
C VAL A 5 10.17 -7.45 -28.44
N ASP A 6 11.28 -6.79 -28.12
CA ASP A 6 12.51 -6.85 -28.92
C ASP A 6 13.26 -8.17 -28.69
N GLU A 7 13.89 -8.68 -29.75
CA GLU A 7 14.78 -9.84 -29.68
C GLU A 7 16.08 -9.54 -28.94
N ASP A 8 16.63 -8.32 -29.09
CA ASP A 8 17.80 -7.85 -28.35
C ASP A 8 17.40 -6.70 -27.41
N TRP A 9 17.60 -6.91 -26.11
CA TRP A 9 17.31 -5.91 -25.07
C TRP A 9 18.49 -4.96 -24.82
N GLN A 10 19.54 -5.04 -25.65
CA GLN A 10 20.72 -4.18 -25.58
C GLN A 10 21.37 -4.21 -24.19
N LEU A 11 21.50 -5.41 -23.62
CA LEU A 11 22.11 -5.59 -22.29
C LEU A 11 23.56 -5.07 -22.29
N PRO A 12 24.04 -4.44 -21.19
CA PRO A 12 25.42 -3.98 -21.09
C PRO A 12 26.43 -5.10 -21.37
N GLU A 13 27.60 -4.81 -21.96
CA GLU A 13 28.58 -5.86 -22.32
C GLU A 13 28.96 -6.79 -21.14
N ASN A 14 29.00 -6.24 -19.92
CA ASN A 14 29.32 -6.94 -18.69
C ASN A 14 28.08 -7.45 -17.91
N TRP A 15 26.89 -7.47 -18.52
CA TRP A 15 25.63 -7.80 -17.83
C TRP A 15 25.69 -9.09 -17.01
N LYS A 16 26.37 -10.12 -17.54
CA LYS A 16 26.45 -11.43 -16.89
C LYS A 16 27.26 -11.39 -15.61
N SER A 17 28.42 -10.71 -15.61
CA SER A 17 29.21 -10.55 -14.39
C SER A 17 28.49 -9.65 -13.40
N THR A 18 27.86 -8.56 -13.86
CA THR A 18 27.06 -7.66 -13.02
C THR A 18 25.98 -8.42 -12.24
N VAL A 19 25.23 -9.31 -12.89
CA VAL A 19 24.17 -10.09 -12.21
C VAL A 19 24.77 -11.12 -11.25
N ILE A 20 25.81 -11.85 -11.65
CA ILE A 20 26.41 -12.88 -10.79
C ILE A 20 27.04 -12.24 -9.55
N GLU A 21 27.83 -11.19 -9.71
CA GLU A 21 28.41 -10.43 -8.60
C GLU A 21 27.31 -9.83 -7.71
N GLY A 22 26.26 -9.27 -8.33
CA GLY A 22 25.08 -8.78 -7.63
C GLY A 22 24.44 -9.84 -6.74
N ILE A 23 24.25 -11.07 -7.22
CA ILE A 23 23.74 -12.19 -6.40
C ILE A 23 24.69 -12.46 -5.24
N GLY A 24 26.00 -12.53 -5.49
CA GLY A 24 27.03 -12.77 -4.47
C GLY A 24 27.03 -11.74 -3.34
N GLU A 25 26.89 -10.45 -3.68
CA GLU A 25 26.76 -9.36 -2.72
C GLU A 25 25.53 -9.53 -1.84
N ARG A 26 24.35 -9.81 -2.43
CA ARG A 26 23.10 -9.97 -1.67
C ARG A 26 23.12 -11.22 -0.78
N LEU A 27 23.75 -12.31 -1.21
CA LEU A 27 23.95 -13.51 -0.37
C LEU A 27 24.84 -13.25 0.85
N THR A 28 25.79 -12.33 0.72
CA THR A 28 26.69 -11.94 1.81
C THR A 28 26.02 -10.96 2.76
N LYS A 29 25.28 -9.99 2.20
CA LYS A 29 24.61 -8.92 2.96
C LYS A 29 23.35 -9.39 3.68
N TYR A 30 22.55 -10.25 3.07
CA TYR A 30 21.24 -10.65 3.58
C TYR A 30 21.22 -12.15 3.93
N ARG A 31 21.35 -12.44 5.22
CA ARG A 31 21.26 -13.81 5.74
C ARG A 31 19.91 -14.46 5.39
N SER A 32 18.82 -13.70 5.45
CA SER A 32 17.47 -14.12 5.04
C SER A 32 17.47 -14.65 3.61
N PHE A 33 18.03 -13.89 2.66
CA PHE A 33 18.11 -14.29 1.26
C PHE A 33 18.85 -15.61 1.07
N LYS A 34 20.03 -15.76 1.68
CA LYS A 34 20.79 -17.01 1.61
C LYS A 34 19.98 -18.21 2.12
N ILE A 35 19.37 -18.07 3.29
CA ILE A 35 18.53 -19.13 3.87
C ILE A 35 17.38 -19.49 2.93
N MET A 36 16.66 -18.50 2.38
CA MET A 36 15.54 -18.72 1.46
C MET A 36 15.92 -19.38 0.13
N MET A 37 17.18 -19.23 -0.30
CA MET A 37 17.72 -19.96 -1.46
C MET A 37 18.02 -21.43 -1.13
N ASP A 38 18.42 -21.73 0.10
CA ASP A 38 18.90 -23.06 0.53
C ASP A 38 17.81 -24.00 1.06
N ILE A 39 16.84 -23.49 1.82
CA ILE A 39 15.95 -24.35 2.62
C ILE A 39 14.68 -24.84 1.89
N CYS A 40 14.45 -24.40 0.65
CA CYS A 40 13.24 -24.79 -0.06
C CYS A 40 13.27 -26.26 -0.48
N VAL A 41 12.37 -27.06 0.08
CA VAL A 41 12.22 -28.49 -0.27
C VAL A 41 11.21 -28.74 -1.40
N ARG A 42 10.67 -27.68 -2.02
CA ARG A 42 9.66 -27.74 -3.09
C ARG A 42 8.41 -28.58 -2.75
N CYS A 43 7.93 -28.50 -1.51
CA CYS A 43 6.73 -29.25 -1.07
C CYS A 43 5.41 -28.81 -1.73
N GLY A 44 5.37 -27.65 -2.39
CA GLY A 44 4.17 -27.15 -3.08
C GLY A 44 3.12 -26.49 -2.18
N ALA A 45 3.33 -26.37 -0.86
CA ALA A 45 2.35 -25.77 0.07
C ALA A 45 1.94 -24.31 -0.28
N CYS A 46 2.82 -23.58 -0.98
CA CYS A 46 2.56 -22.22 -1.43
C CYS A 46 1.95 -22.15 -2.85
N ALA A 47 1.87 -23.26 -3.60
CA ALA A 47 1.59 -23.26 -5.04
C ALA A 47 0.26 -22.58 -5.38
N ASP A 48 -0.82 -23.00 -4.73
CA ASP A 48 -2.19 -22.50 -4.90
C ASP A 48 -2.45 -21.18 -4.13
N LYS A 49 -1.42 -20.55 -3.55
CA LYS A 49 -1.60 -19.35 -2.72
C LYS A 49 -1.40 -18.06 -3.49
N CYS A 50 -0.74 -18.10 -4.65
CA CYS A 50 -0.57 -16.93 -5.49
C CYS A 50 -1.85 -16.66 -6.29
N HIS A 51 -2.41 -15.47 -6.12
CA HIS A 51 -3.60 -15.01 -6.82
C HIS A 51 -3.39 -14.88 -8.34
N PHE A 52 -2.18 -14.52 -8.80
CA PHE A 52 -1.85 -14.58 -10.23
C PHE A 52 -1.92 -16.01 -10.77
N TYR A 53 -1.39 -17.00 -10.04
CA TYR A 53 -1.56 -18.40 -10.46
C TYR A 53 -3.03 -18.85 -10.46
N ILE A 54 -3.80 -18.50 -9.42
CA ILE A 54 -5.23 -18.82 -9.35
C ILE A 54 -5.98 -18.21 -10.55
N GLY A 55 -5.66 -16.96 -10.91
CA GLY A 55 -6.35 -16.22 -11.96
C GLY A 55 -5.92 -16.56 -13.38
N SER A 56 -4.62 -16.79 -13.62
CA SER A 56 -4.09 -17.04 -14.97
C SER A 56 -3.83 -18.51 -15.27
N GLY A 57 -3.72 -19.37 -14.25
CA GLY A 57 -3.32 -20.78 -14.41
C GLY A 57 -1.85 -20.98 -14.79
N ASP A 58 -1.05 -19.91 -14.94
CA ASP A 58 0.37 -20.03 -15.33
C ASP A 58 1.20 -20.64 -14.18
N PRO A 59 1.76 -21.85 -14.34
CA PRO A 59 2.53 -22.51 -13.29
C PRO A 59 3.75 -21.70 -12.84
N LYS A 60 4.36 -20.85 -13.69
CA LYS A 60 5.50 -20.02 -13.28
C LYS A 60 5.10 -18.91 -12.32
N ASN A 61 3.80 -18.62 -12.17
CA ASN A 61 3.28 -17.76 -11.12
C ASN A 61 3.07 -18.45 -9.77
N MET A 62 3.18 -19.79 -9.71
CA MET A 62 3.27 -20.49 -8.42
C MET A 62 4.51 -19.99 -7.67
N PRO A 63 4.41 -19.63 -6.37
CA PRO A 63 5.53 -19.06 -5.62
C PRO A 63 6.77 -19.95 -5.61
N VAL A 64 6.57 -21.28 -5.52
CA VAL A 64 7.69 -22.24 -5.58
C VAL A 64 8.43 -22.15 -6.91
N LEU A 65 7.73 -22.07 -8.04
CA LEU A 65 8.35 -22.00 -9.37
C LEU A 65 8.91 -20.61 -9.68
N ARG A 66 8.22 -19.53 -9.25
CA ARG A 66 8.75 -18.18 -9.38
C ARG A 66 10.07 -18.02 -8.63
N ALA A 67 10.20 -18.61 -7.44
CA ALA A 67 11.46 -18.63 -6.72
C ALA A 67 12.58 -19.40 -7.46
N GLU A 68 12.21 -20.46 -8.19
CA GLU A 68 13.15 -21.26 -8.97
C GLU A 68 13.78 -20.53 -10.14
N LEU A 69 13.16 -19.45 -10.62
CA LEU A 69 13.75 -18.54 -11.60
C LEU A 69 15.14 -18.09 -11.15
N LEU A 70 15.25 -17.59 -9.91
CA LEU A 70 16.50 -17.15 -9.31
C LEU A 70 17.29 -18.32 -8.70
N ARG A 71 16.63 -19.26 -8.00
CA ARG A 71 17.34 -20.38 -7.33
C ARG A 71 18.09 -21.29 -8.31
N SER A 72 17.59 -21.47 -9.53
CA SER A 72 18.27 -22.30 -10.55
C SER A 72 19.62 -21.71 -10.98
N VAL A 73 19.69 -20.39 -11.11
CA VAL A 73 20.94 -19.67 -11.39
C VAL A 73 21.82 -19.61 -10.14
N TYR A 74 21.24 -19.34 -8.97
CA TYR A 74 21.96 -19.41 -7.68
C TYR A 74 22.69 -20.76 -7.52
N ARG A 75 21.99 -21.89 -7.72
CA ARG A 75 22.60 -23.21 -7.62
C ARG A 75 23.78 -23.36 -8.58
N ARG A 76 23.63 -22.90 -9.83
CA ARG A 76 24.68 -23.01 -10.85
C ARG A 76 25.99 -22.35 -10.44
N TYR A 77 25.93 -21.16 -9.84
CA TYR A 77 27.11 -20.33 -9.61
C TYR A 77 27.61 -20.32 -8.15
N PHE A 78 26.76 -20.67 -7.17
CA PHE A 78 27.06 -20.51 -5.75
C PHE A 78 27.05 -21.80 -4.93
N THR A 79 26.60 -22.92 -5.48
CA THR A 79 26.59 -24.21 -4.76
C THR A 79 27.57 -25.22 -5.38
N PRO A 80 28.26 -26.05 -4.58
CA PRO A 80 29.10 -27.12 -5.12
C PRO A 80 28.30 -28.08 -6.01
N SER A 81 27.13 -28.54 -5.54
CA SER A 81 26.28 -29.49 -6.27
C SER A 81 25.83 -28.94 -7.62
N GLY A 82 25.40 -27.68 -7.70
CA GLY A 82 25.00 -27.06 -8.98
C GLY A 82 26.16 -26.80 -9.93
N LYS A 83 27.39 -26.56 -9.43
CA LYS A 83 28.59 -26.44 -10.27
C LYS A 83 28.96 -27.77 -10.94
N PHE A 84 28.94 -28.88 -10.19
CA PHE A 84 29.35 -30.20 -10.68
C PHE A 84 28.25 -30.96 -11.42
N LEU A 85 27.02 -31.00 -10.89
CA LEU A 85 25.92 -31.81 -11.44
C LEU A 85 25.07 -31.03 -12.47
N GLY A 86 25.23 -29.71 -12.55
CA GLY A 86 24.52 -28.86 -13.50
C GLY A 86 23.00 -29.08 -13.45
N ARG A 87 22.41 -29.44 -14.60
CA ARG A 87 20.95 -29.66 -14.75
C ARG A 87 20.40 -30.73 -13.81
N LEU A 88 21.18 -31.77 -13.46
CA LEU A 88 20.73 -32.82 -12.53
C LEU A 88 20.47 -32.28 -11.11
N ALA A 89 21.20 -31.24 -10.69
CA ALA A 89 20.94 -30.50 -9.46
C ALA A 89 19.90 -29.37 -9.65
N GLY A 90 19.18 -29.36 -10.77
CA GLY A 90 18.26 -28.28 -11.14
C GLY A 90 18.94 -26.94 -11.38
N ALA A 91 20.24 -26.92 -11.67
CA ALA A 91 20.98 -25.69 -11.94
C ALA A 91 20.83 -25.28 -13.41
N ARG A 92 20.80 -23.97 -13.66
CA ARG A 92 20.66 -23.38 -15.00
C ARG A 92 21.69 -22.27 -15.22
N ASP A 93 22.31 -22.23 -16.39
CA ASP A 93 23.21 -21.14 -16.77
C ASP A 93 22.43 -19.83 -16.97
N LEU A 94 23.09 -18.71 -16.65
CA LEU A 94 22.54 -17.39 -16.88
C LEU A 94 22.76 -17.00 -18.36
N THR A 95 21.64 -16.83 -19.08
CA THR A 95 21.56 -16.41 -20.49
C THR A 95 20.63 -15.19 -20.64
N PRO A 96 20.65 -14.46 -21.77
CA PRO A 96 19.72 -13.36 -22.01
C PRO A 96 18.25 -13.78 -21.90
N GLU A 97 17.88 -14.97 -22.38
CA GLU A 97 16.51 -15.51 -22.29
C GLU A 97 16.07 -15.72 -20.83
N VAL A 98 17.02 -16.11 -19.96
CA VAL A 98 16.76 -16.21 -18.52
C VAL A 98 16.50 -14.84 -17.91
N ILE A 99 17.22 -13.80 -18.34
CA ILE A 99 16.96 -12.41 -17.89
C ILE A 99 15.57 -11.95 -18.33
N LYS A 100 15.18 -12.22 -19.58
CA LYS A 100 13.82 -11.90 -20.07
C LYS A 100 12.74 -12.62 -19.28
N GLU A 101 12.96 -13.91 -18.99
CA GLU A 101 12.04 -14.69 -18.16
C GLU A 101 11.93 -14.13 -16.73
N TRP A 102 13.05 -13.76 -16.11
CA TRP A 102 13.06 -13.12 -14.80
C TRP A 102 12.26 -11.84 -14.79
N TRP A 103 12.50 -10.97 -15.78
CA TRP A 103 11.78 -9.72 -15.92
C TRP A 103 10.28 -9.97 -16.01
N TYR A 104 9.86 -10.84 -16.93
CA TYR A 104 8.44 -11.13 -17.16
C TYR A 104 7.74 -11.60 -15.87
N TYR A 105 8.32 -12.55 -15.13
CA TYR A 105 7.65 -13.13 -13.97
C TYR A 105 7.86 -12.37 -12.65
N PHE A 106 8.97 -11.65 -12.49
CA PHE A 106 9.16 -10.79 -11.31
C PHE A 106 8.28 -9.55 -11.40
N TYR A 107 8.04 -8.99 -12.59
CA TYR A 107 7.08 -7.89 -12.79
C TYR A 107 5.62 -8.35 -12.90
N GLN A 108 5.30 -9.60 -12.55
CA GLN A 108 3.93 -10.06 -12.27
C GLN A 108 3.64 -10.22 -10.77
N CYS A 109 4.67 -10.24 -9.93
CA CYS A 109 4.50 -10.43 -8.50
C CYS A 109 4.24 -9.09 -7.79
N THR A 110 3.08 -8.92 -7.15
CA THR A 110 2.76 -7.69 -6.37
C THR A 110 3.43 -7.62 -5.01
N GLU A 111 4.36 -8.54 -4.71
CA GLU A 111 5.07 -8.63 -3.42
C GLU A 111 4.13 -8.65 -2.20
N CYS A 112 2.90 -9.14 -2.40
CA CYS A 112 1.82 -9.07 -1.42
C CYS A 112 2.03 -9.98 -0.21
N ARG A 113 3.10 -10.79 -0.19
CA ARG A 113 3.48 -11.75 0.87
C ARG A 113 2.44 -12.83 1.20
N ARG A 114 1.38 -13.00 0.41
CA ARG A 114 0.37 -14.04 0.71
C ARG A 114 1.00 -15.43 0.83
N CYS A 115 1.90 -15.75 -0.09
CA CYS A 115 2.60 -17.03 -0.08
C CYS A 115 3.59 -17.22 1.07
N SER A 116 4.10 -16.15 1.70
CA SER A 116 5.03 -16.27 2.83
C SER A 116 4.30 -16.76 4.08
N VAL A 117 3.03 -16.37 4.25
CA VAL A 117 2.18 -16.81 5.38
C VAL A 117 1.95 -18.33 5.36
N PHE A 118 1.88 -18.94 4.16
CA PHE A 118 1.61 -20.37 4.01
C PHE A 118 2.86 -21.24 3.87
N CYS A 119 4.05 -20.65 3.79
CA CYS A 119 5.27 -21.44 3.64
C CYS A 119 5.70 -22.02 5.00
N PRO A 120 5.71 -23.36 5.18
CA PRO A 120 6.10 -23.95 6.48
C PRO A 120 7.59 -23.75 6.81
N TYR A 121 8.40 -23.37 5.81
CA TYR A 121 9.82 -23.05 5.97
C TYR A 121 10.09 -21.55 6.18
N GLY A 122 9.04 -20.70 6.20
CA GLY A 122 9.19 -19.26 6.37
C GLY A 122 9.84 -18.54 5.18
N ILE A 123 9.77 -19.12 3.98
CA ILE A 123 10.31 -18.49 2.77
C ILE A 123 9.40 -17.34 2.34
N ASP A 124 9.96 -16.14 2.24
CA ASP A 124 9.28 -14.98 1.70
C ASP A 124 9.61 -14.76 0.21
N GLN A 125 8.67 -15.14 -0.66
CA GLN A 125 8.80 -14.90 -2.09
C GLN A 125 8.80 -13.41 -2.46
N ALA A 126 8.22 -12.53 -1.63
CA ALA A 126 8.26 -11.10 -1.88
C ALA A 126 9.70 -10.58 -1.80
N GLU A 127 10.46 -10.99 -0.78
CA GLU A 127 11.87 -10.60 -0.63
C GLU A 127 12.75 -11.17 -1.76
N ILE A 128 12.49 -12.41 -2.18
CA ILE A 128 13.17 -12.99 -3.37
C ILE A 128 12.86 -12.17 -4.63
N THR A 129 11.60 -11.72 -4.79
CA THR A 129 11.18 -10.91 -5.93
C THR A 129 11.82 -9.52 -5.88
N ILE A 130 11.85 -8.86 -4.72
CA ILE A 130 12.52 -7.56 -4.53
C ILE A 130 13.99 -7.66 -4.95
N ILE A 131 14.70 -8.70 -4.51
CA ILE A 131 16.09 -8.92 -4.91
C ILE A 131 16.20 -9.21 -6.40
N GLY A 132 15.30 -10.02 -6.96
CA GLY A 132 15.25 -10.29 -8.41
C GLY A 132 15.07 -9.02 -9.24
N ARG A 133 14.15 -8.13 -8.83
CA ARG A 133 13.93 -6.82 -9.46
C ARG A 133 15.12 -5.89 -9.28
N GLU A 134 15.75 -5.88 -8.11
CA GLU A 134 16.97 -5.10 -7.86
C GLU A 134 18.11 -5.54 -8.80
N LEU A 135 18.29 -6.84 -9.04
CA LEU A 135 19.27 -7.36 -10.00
C LEU A 135 18.96 -6.95 -11.44
N LEU A 136 17.68 -6.93 -11.83
CA LEU A 136 17.25 -6.44 -13.15
C LEU A 136 17.48 -4.94 -13.29
N ASN A 137 17.28 -4.17 -12.22
CA ASN A 137 17.55 -2.73 -12.18
C ASN A 137 19.03 -2.41 -12.43
N LEU A 138 19.97 -3.26 -11.99
CA LEU A 138 21.40 -3.10 -12.29
C LEU A 138 21.69 -3.15 -13.80
N LEU A 139 20.81 -3.75 -14.59
CA LEU A 139 20.91 -3.84 -16.04
C LEU A 139 20.08 -2.76 -16.77
N GLY A 140 19.43 -1.85 -16.04
CA GLY A 140 18.50 -0.87 -16.62
C GLY A 140 17.13 -1.45 -16.97
N LEU A 141 16.79 -2.65 -16.47
CA LEU A 141 15.52 -3.32 -16.77
C LEU A 141 14.48 -3.05 -15.68
N ASN A 142 13.75 -1.94 -15.83
CA ASN A 142 12.63 -1.54 -14.97
C ASN A 142 11.40 -1.21 -15.83
N ILE A 143 10.25 -1.03 -15.19
CA ILE A 143 9.03 -0.49 -15.80
C ILE A 143 8.88 1.00 -15.48
N ASP A 144 8.39 1.76 -16.44
CA ASP A 144 8.23 3.21 -16.31
C ASP A 144 7.28 3.59 -15.16
N TRP A 145 6.28 2.75 -14.90
CA TRP A 145 5.36 2.91 -13.77
C TRP A 145 6.03 2.82 -12.39
N ILE A 146 7.24 2.29 -12.30
CA ILE A 146 8.06 2.36 -11.08
C ILE A 146 9.09 3.47 -11.20
N ALA A 147 9.84 3.50 -12.31
CA ALA A 147 10.96 4.43 -12.48
C ALA A 147 10.54 5.89 -12.42
N GLY A 148 9.44 6.26 -13.10
CA GLY A 148 8.90 7.62 -13.13
C GLY A 148 8.46 8.11 -11.75
N PRO A 149 7.56 7.39 -11.06
CA PRO A 149 7.15 7.72 -9.69
C PRO A 149 8.31 7.83 -8.70
N VAL A 150 9.31 6.94 -8.78
CA VAL A 150 10.52 7.02 -7.94
C VAL A 150 11.33 8.27 -8.23
N ALA A 151 11.53 8.62 -9.52
CA ALA A 151 12.22 9.84 -9.91
C ALA A 151 11.47 11.08 -9.41
N ASN A 152 10.14 11.10 -9.51
CA ASN A 152 9.31 12.18 -8.98
C ASN A 152 9.42 12.29 -7.46
N CYS A 153 9.34 11.18 -6.71
CA CYS A 153 9.57 11.18 -5.27
C CYS A 153 10.96 11.75 -4.93
N TYR A 154 11.97 11.41 -5.73
CA TYR A 154 13.33 11.88 -5.52
C TYR A 154 13.48 13.39 -5.79
N MET A 155 12.90 13.90 -6.88
CA MET A 155 13.06 15.28 -7.32
C MET A 155 12.07 16.26 -6.67
N LYS A 156 10.82 15.84 -6.47
CA LYS A 156 9.69 16.69 -6.04
C LYS A 156 9.13 16.33 -4.67
N GLY A 157 9.47 15.15 -4.14
CA GLY A 157 9.02 14.72 -2.83
C GLY A 157 7.74 13.89 -2.83
N ASN A 158 7.08 13.75 -3.97
CA ASN A 158 5.90 12.91 -4.16
C ASN A 158 5.89 12.19 -5.51
N HIS A 159 5.12 11.10 -5.60
CA HIS A 159 5.19 10.19 -6.74
C HIS A 159 4.48 10.73 -7.99
N LEU A 160 3.50 11.60 -7.80
CA LEU A 160 2.75 12.26 -8.87
C LEU A 160 3.52 13.42 -9.53
N GLY A 161 4.63 13.86 -8.93
CA GLY A 161 5.40 15.01 -9.42
C GLY A 161 4.71 16.35 -9.15
N LEU A 162 3.82 16.43 -8.16
CA LEU A 162 3.13 17.64 -7.78
C LEU A 162 4.11 18.69 -7.24
N GLU A 163 3.99 19.91 -7.73
CA GLU A 163 4.71 21.07 -7.19
C GLU A 163 4.01 21.59 -5.92
N PRO A 164 4.73 22.33 -5.03
CA PRO A 164 4.15 22.83 -3.79
C PRO A 164 2.84 23.59 -3.93
N HIS A 165 2.72 24.44 -4.96
CA HIS A 165 1.50 25.23 -5.22
C HIS A 165 0.32 24.37 -5.69
N ALA A 166 0.59 23.27 -6.39
CA ALA A 166 -0.43 22.32 -6.80
C ALA A 166 -0.96 21.54 -5.58
N ILE A 167 -0.07 21.15 -4.65
CA ILE A 167 -0.47 20.50 -3.39
C ILE A 167 -1.39 21.41 -2.59
N THR A 168 -0.98 22.66 -2.36
CA THR A 168 -1.80 23.61 -1.58
C THR A 168 -3.09 23.96 -2.31
N GLY A 169 -3.05 24.15 -3.63
CA GLY A 169 -4.24 24.45 -4.43
C GLY A 169 -5.26 23.31 -4.42
N ASN A 170 -4.82 22.05 -4.52
CA ASN A 170 -5.73 20.90 -4.43
C ASN A 170 -6.39 20.78 -3.06
N ILE A 171 -5.64 21.02 -1.98
CA ILE A 171 -6.22 21.03 -0.63
C ILE A 171 -7.19 22.21 -0.45
N GLU A 172 -6.90 23.37 -1.02
CA GLU A 172 -7.80 24.52 -0.99
C GLU A 172 -9.15 24.20 -1.64
N MET A 173 -9.13 23.57 -2.83
CA MET A 173 -10.36 23.11 -3.50
C MET A 173 -11.14 22.12 -2.63
N MET A 174 -10.46 21.17 -1.97
CA MET A 174 -11.11 20.26 -1.03
C MET A 174 -11.71 20.99 0.18
N CYS A 175 -11.10 22.08 0.64
CA CYS A 175 -11.64 22.91 1.71
C CYS A 175 -12.89 23.68 1.27
N ASP A 176 -12.91 24.18 0.03
CA ASP A 176 -14.10 24.79 -0.58
C ASP A 176 -15.24 23.76 -0.66
N ASP A 177 -14.98 22.55 -1.15
CA ASP A 177 -15.97 21.47 -1.24
C ASP A 177 -16.51 21.07 0.15
N ILE A 178 -15.64 21.00 1.18
CA ILE A 178 -16.06 20.75 2.57
C ILE A 178 -16.98 21.88 3.07
N GLU A 179 -16.63 23.14 2.80
CA GLU A 179 -17.45 24.29 3.21
C GLU A 179 -18.81 24.30 2.51
N ASP A 180 -18.84 23.97 1.21
CA ASP A 180 -20.08 23.87 0.45
C ASP A 180 -21.00 22.77 0.98
N ILE A 181 -20.46 21.65 1.47
CA ILE A 181 -21.24 20.54 2.02
C ILE A 181 -21.66 20.80 3.47
N THR A 182 -20.74 21.28 4.32
CA THR A 182 -20.90 21.33 5.78
C THR A 182 -21.20 22.72 6.33
N GLY A 183 -20.96 23.77 5.54
CA GLY A 183 -20.97 25.16 6.01
C GLY A 183 -19.76 25.55 6.84
N ILE A 184 -18.74 24.69 6.96
CA ILE A 184 -17.54 24.91 7.77
C ILE A 184 -16.32 25.00 6.87
N ARG A 185 -15.59 26.11 6.96
CA ARG A 185 -14.29 26.27 6.32
C ARG A 185 -13.18 25.61 7.16
N VAL A 186 -12.52 24.62 6.58
CA VAL A 186 -11.32 24.02 7.16
C VAL A 186 -10.07 24.82 6.77
N GLU A 187 -9.15 25.03 7.71
CA GLU A 187 -7.93 25.84 7.52
C GLU A 187 -6.66 25.01 7.83
N PRO A 188 -6.20 24.16 6.90
CA PRO A 188 -4.99 23.38 7.10
C PRO A 188 -3.73 24.26 7.03
N THR A 189 -2.67 23.87 7.76
CA THR A 189 -1.38 24.60 7.71
C THR A 189 -0.31 23.82 6.97
N PHE A 190 0.61 24.54 6.34
CA PHE A 190 1.66 23.99 5.49
C PHE A 190 3.04 24.45 5.92
N ASN A 191 3.96 23.50 6.04
CA ASN A 191 5.35 23.73 6.43
C ASN A 191 5.52 24.61 7.70
N ARG A 192 4.56 24.59 8.63
CA ARG A 192 4.56 25.41 9.84
C ARG A 192 5.58 24.89 10.84
N LYS A 193 6.55 25.73 11.22
CA LYS A 193 7.52 25.38 12.27
C LYS A 193 6.86 25.39 13.64
N GLY A 194 7.21 24.41 14.46
CA GLY A 194 6.72 24.26 15.84
C GLY A 194 5.31 23.68 15.96
N ALA A 195 4.71 23.22 14.86
CA ALA A 195 3.46 22.45 14.94
C ALA A 195 3.70 21.14 15.71
N GLU A 196 2.70 20.62 16.42
CA GLU A 196 2.86 19.38 17.17
C GLU A 196 3.02 18.15 16.26
N ILE A 197 2.22 18.07 15.20
CA ILE A 197 2.13 16.90 14.32
C ILE A 197 2.58 17.25 12.90
N LEU A 198 3.47 16.43 12.32
CA LEU A 198 3.62 16.37 10.86
C LEU A 198 2.64 15.34 10.31
N PHE A 199 1.73 15.75 9.42
CA PHE A 199 0.89 14.82 8.68
C PHE A 199 1.53 14.49 7.32
N VAL A 200 1.69 13.20 7.04
CA VAL A 200 2.23 12.67 5.78
C VAL A 200 1.16 11.82 5.10
N THR A 201 0.56 12.38 4.05
CA THR A 201 -0.42 11.66 3.23
C THR A 201 0.27 10.82 2.15
N PRO A 202 -0.31 9.71 1.68
CA PRO A 202 0.02 9.21 0.35
C PRO A 202 -0.41 10.23 -0.71
N SER A 203 0.47 10.58 -1.66
CA SER A 203 0.15 11.69 -2.57
C SER A 203 -1.00 11.37 -3.54
N GLY A 204 -1.39 10.10 -3.67
CA GLY A 204 -2.56 9.67 -4.45
C GLY A 204 -3.86 10.28 -3.92
N ASP A 205 -3.94 10.52 -2.61
CA ASP A 205 -5.11 11.14 -1.98
C ASP A 205 -5.18 12.66 -2.28
N LEU A 206 -4.11 13.30 -2.77
CA LEU A 206 -4.10 14.73 -3.08
C LEU A 206 -4.68 15.09 -4.46
N MET A 207 -4.96 14.10 -5.31
CA MET A 207 -5.38 14.38 -6.70
C MET A 207 -6.25 13.27 -7.33
N GLY A 208 -6.16 12.02 -6.89
CA GLY A 208 -6.86 10.92 -7.52
C GLY A 208 -8.22 10.64 -6.88
N ASP A 209 -9.26 10.47 -7.69
CA ASP A 209 -10.53 9.85 -7.29
C ASP A 209 -10.33 8.33 -7.10
N PRO A 210 -10.79 7.70 -6.00
CA PRO A 210 -11.54 8.24 -4.85
C PRO A 210 -10.69 8.71 -3.66
N GLY A 211 -9.37 8.81 -3.83
CA GLY A 211 -8.45 9.27 -2.79
C GLY A 211 -8.74 10.68 -2.26
N ILE A 212 -9.23 11.60 -3.11
CA ILE A 212 -9.55 12.98 -2.71
C ILE A 212 -10.59 13.04 -1.57
N TYR A 213 -11.63 12.20 -1.62
CA TYR A 213 -12.66 12.15 -0.58
C TYR A 213 -12.11 11.58 0.74
N THR A 214 -11.11 10.70 0.65
CA THR A 214 -10.38 10.24 1.84
C THR A 214 -9.52 11.37 2.42
N CYS A 215 -8.90 12.21 1.58
CA CYS A 215 -8.14 13.39 2.02
C CYS A 215 -9.03 14.42 2.71
N MET A 216 -10.21 14.70 2.16
CA MET A 216 -11.24 15.52 2.81
C MET A 216 -11.58 14.96 4.20
N GLY A 217 -11.64 13.63 4.32
CA GLY A 217 -11.86 12.99 5.61
C GLY A 217 -10.78 13.25 6.66
N TYR A 218 -9.51 13.32 6.26
CA TYR A 218 -8.44 13.74 7.16
C TYR A 218 -8.60 15.20 7.59
N LEU A 219 -8.90 16.09 6.64
CA LEU A 219 -9.05 17.53 6.89
C LEU A 219 -10.19 17.81 7.87
N MET A 220 -11.36 17.21 7.65
CA MET A 220 -12.53 17.35 8.54
C MET A 220 -12.23 16.82 9.94
N LEU A 221 -11.63 15.62 10.04
CA LEU A 221 -11.26 15.03 11.33
C LEU A 221 -10.31 15.93 12.12
N PHE A 222 -9.28 16.46 11.46
CA PHE A 222 -8.28 17.30 12.14
C PHE A 222 -8.85 18.65 12.56
N HIS A 223 -9.76 19.22 11.76
CA HIS A 223 -10.47 20.44 12.10
C HIS A 223 -11.36 20.26 13.34
N GLU A 224 -12.24 19.24 13.34
CA GLU A 224 -13.17 18.99 14.44
C GLU A 224 -12.46 18.80 15.78
N LEU A 225 -11.29 18.18 15.75
CA LEU A 225 -10.46 17.94 16.93
C LEU A 225 -9.60 19.14 17.34
N GLY A 226 -9.52 20.18 16.51
CA GLY A 226 -8.62 21.31 16.73
C GLY A 226 -7.14 20.92 16.80
N LEU A 227 -6.71 19.93 16.01
CA LEU A 227 -5.34 19.42 16.08
C LEU A 227 -4.31 20.48 15.67
N ASP A 228 -3.20 20.52 16.41
CA ASP A 228 -2.01 21.28 16.02
C ASP A 228 -1.16 20.45 15.05
N TYR A 229 -1.41 20.62 13.74
CA TYR A 229 -0.70 19.88 12.70
C TYR A 229 -0.21 20.79 11.58
N THR A 230 0.75 20.27 10.82
CA THR A 230 1.17 20.83 9.54
C THR A 230 1.32 19.73 8.50
N TRP A 231 0.97 20.05 7.26
CA TRP A 231 1.34 19.28 6.08
C TRP A 231 2.75 19.67 5.64
N SER A 232 3.44 18.76 4.94
CA SER A 232 4.66 19.11 4.21
C SER A 232 4.42 19.09 2.71
N THR A 233 4.82 20.17 2.04
CA THR A 233 4.92 20.21 0.57
C THR A 233 6.21 19.56 0.05
N TYR A 234 7.19 19.30 0.92
CA TYR A 234 8.48 18.69 0.59
C TYR A 234 8.49 17.16 0.79
N ALA A 235 7.97 16.69 1.93
CA ALA A 235 7.80 15.27 2.24
C ALA A 235 6.32 14.89 2.09
N SER A 236 5.81 14.99 0.87
CA SER A 236 4.39 14.86 0.51
C SER A 236 4.01 13.44 0.04
N GLU A 237 4.73 12.41 0.49
CA GLU A 237 4.48 11.02 0.09
C GLU A 237 4.84 10.01 1.19
N GLY A 238 3.84 9.29 1.68
CA GLY A 238 4.01 8.21 2.66
C GLY A 238 4.33 6.83 2.08
N GLY A 239 3.87 6.51 0.87
CA GLY A 239 3.90 5.17 0.26
C GLY A 239 5.29 4.64 -0.11
N ASN A 240 6.31 5.49 -0.15
CA ASN A 240 7.71 5.13 -0.40
C ASN A 240 7.91 4.19 -1.63
N PHE A 241 7.66 4.74 -2.82
CA PHE A 241 7.83 4.05 -4.10
C PHE A 241 9.25 3.52 -4.34
N GLY A 242 10.26 4.05 -3.63
CA GLY A 242 11.63 3.53 -3.68
C GLY A 242 11.73 2.08 -3.24
N PHE A 243 10.80 1.61 -2.42
CA PHE A 243 10.72 0.20 -2.03
C PHE A 243 10.42 -0.74 -3.20
N PHE A 244 9.90 -0.21 -4.32
CA PHE A 244 9.66 -1.00 -5.53
C PHE A 244 10.93 -1.19 -6.38
N THR A 245 12.04 -0.54 -6.02
CA THR A 245 13.30 -0.63 -6.78
C THR A 245 14.44 -1.25 -5.98
N SER A 246 14.76 -0.69 -4.82
CA SER A 246 15.85 -1.17 -3.96
C SER A 246 15.70 -0.67 -2.52
N ASN A 247 16.32 -1.39 -1.59
CA ASN A 247 16.38 -0.94 -0.19
C ASN A 247 17.09 0.41 -0.03
N GLU A 248 18.10 0.68 -0.85
CA GLU A 248 18.83 1.95 -0.79
C GLU A 248 17.94 3.13 -1.20
N MET A 249 17.21 3.01 -2.30
CA MET A 249 16.29 4.04 -2.75
C MET A 249 15.15 4.23 -1.75
N ALA A 250 14.60 3.13 -1.23
CA ALA A 250 13.57 3.17 -0.20
C ALA A 250 14.03 3.93 1.06
N LYS A 251 15.25 3.65 1.55
CA LYS A 251 15.87 4.39 2.66
C LYS A 251 16.03 5.87 2.33
N ARG A 252 16.50 6.19 1.12
CA ARG A 252 16.76 7.57 0.69
C ARG A 252 15.49 8.42 0.59
N LEU A 253 14.39 7.84 0.12
CA LEU A 253 13.11 8.55 0.04
C LEU A 253 12.46 8.67 1.43
N ASN A 254 12.50 7.61 2.22
CA ASN A 254 11.94 7.62 3.57
C ASN A 254 12.62 8.65 4.49
N SER A 255 13.93 8.82 4.39
CA SER A 255 14.67 9.76 5.25
C SER A 255 14.24 11.22 5.11
N LYS A 256 13.59 11.58 3.99
CA LYS A 256 13.00 12.91 3.78
C LYS A 256 11.92 13.24 4.81
N ILE A 257 11.14 12.25 5.23
CA ILE A 257 10.10 12.42 6.25
C ILE A 257 10.71 12.87 7.58
N TYR A 258 11.76 12.20 8.05
CA TYR A 258 12.48 12.58 9.27
C TYR A 258 13.26 13.89 9.12
N ALA A 259 13.88 14.12 7.97
CA ALA A 259 14.56 15.39 7.70
C ALA A 259 13.58 16.57 7.77
N GLU A 260 12.38 16.39 7.23
CA GLU A 260 11.33 17.39 7.28
C GLU A 260 10.76 17.58 8.68
N ALA A 261 10.46 16.50 9.39
CA ALA A 261 10.01 16.55 10.78
C ALA A 261 11.01 17.33 11.66
N LYS A 262 12.32 17.09 11.47
CA LYS A 262 13.39 17.81 12.15
C LYS A 262 13.44 19.29 11.77
N ARG A 263 13.29 19.62 10.47
CA ARG A 263 13.31 21.00 9.96
C ARG A 263 12.14 21.82 10.51
N LEU A 264 10.98 21.19 10.63
CA LEU A 264 9.76 21.81 11.15
C LEU A 264 9.72 21.81 12.68
N GLY A 265 10.47 20.93 13.35
CA GLY A 265 10.51 20.86 14.81
C GLY A 265 9.20 20.34 15.39
N VAL A 266 8.58 19.35 14.73
CA VAL A 266 7.37 18.68 15.21
C VAL A 266 7.69 17.69 16.33
N LYS A 267 6.68 17.27 17.09
CA LYS A 267 6.85 16.26 18.15
C LYS A 267 6.77 14.84 17.61
N TYR A 268 5.81 14.54 16.73
CA TYR A 268 5.65 13.21 16.12
C TYR A 268 4.94 13.28 14.77
N ILE A 269 4.77 12.12 14.13
CA ILE A 269 4.26 12.01 12.76
C ILE A 269 2.97 11.18 12.75
N ILE A 270 1.98 11.62 11.98
CA ILE A 270 0.82 10.81 11.61
C ILE A 270 0.85 10.58 10.10
N GLY A 271 0.72 9.32 9.69
CA GLY A 271 0.58 8.95 8.30
C GLY A 271 -0.88 8.73 7.90
N GLY A 272 -1.27 9.14 6.69
CA GLY A 272 -2.59 8.87 6.10
C GLY A 272 -2.85 7.39 5.75
N GLU A 273 -3.95 7.08 5.08
CA GLU A 273 -4.29 5.70 4.70
C GLU A 273 -3.40 5.15 3.59
N CYS A 274 -2.30 4.50 3.98
CA CYS A 274 -1.42 3.84 3.04
C CYS A 274 -0.80 2.57 3.62
N GLY A 275 -1.15 1.43 3.04
CA GLY A 275 -0.55 0.16 3.42
C GLY A 275 0.95 0.11 3.17
N HIS A 276 1.44 0.64 2.04
CA HIS A 276 2.87 0.63 1.74
C HIS A 276 3.68 1.42 2.77
N MET A 277 3.18 2.61 3.14
CA MET A 277 3.74 3.41 4.22
C MET A 277 3.78 2.62 5.52
N TRP A 278 2.66 2.01 5.91
CA TRP A 278 2.56 1.21 7.13
C TRP A 278 3.62 0.10 7.20
N ARG A 279 3.80 -0.66 6.11
CA ARG A 279 4.82 -1.70 6.04
C ARG A 279 6.22 -1.12 6.14
N VAL A 280 6.52 -0.03 5.44
CA VAL A 280 7.83 0.62 5.49
C VAL A 280 8.15 1.12 6.90
N VAL A 281 7.21 1.82 7.53
CA VAL A 281 7.33 2.35 8.88
C VAL A 281 7.67 1.21 9.85
N ASN A 282 6.87 0.15 9.86
CA ASN A 282 7.00 -0.87 10.90
C ASN A 282 8.08 -1.93 10.63
N GLN A 283 8.41 -2.24 9.36
CA GLN A 283 9.42 -3.27 9.06
C GLN A 283 10.82 -2.72 8.87
N TYR A 284 10.97 -1.45 8.42
CA TYR A 284 12.24 -0.99 7.87
C TYR A 284 12.69 0.36 8.41
N MET A 285 11.79 1.32 8.62
CA MET A 285 12.13 2.72 8.92
C MET A 285 13.06 2.90 10.12
N GLY A 286 12.83 2.15 11.21
CA GLY A 286 13.69 2.18 12.40
C GLY A 286 15.10 1.61 12.20
N THR A 287 15.31 0.78 11.17
CA THR A 287 16.64 0.23 10.81
C THR A 287 17.33 1.03 9.70
N TRP A 288 16.55 1.73 8.88
CA TRP A 288 17.09 2.53 7.77
C TRP A 288 17.61 3.88 8.23
N ASN A 289 17.00 4.49 9.23
CA ASN A 289 17.37 5.80 9.72
C ASN A 289 18.10 5.70 11.06
N GLU A 290 18.83 6.77 11.40
CA GLU A 290 19.31 6.96 12.76
C GLU A 290 18.12 7.02 13.74
N PRO A 291 18.34 6.68 15.02
CA PRO A 291 17.32 6.84 16.05
C PRO A 291 16.68 8.24 15.99
N ALA A 292 15.35 8.27 15.98
CA ALA A 292 14.58 9.51 15.90
C ALA A 292 14.51 10.23 17.27
N ASP A 293 15.67 10.52 17.86
CA ASP A 293 15.80 11.07 19.22
C ASP A 293 15.30 12.52 19.35
N PHE A 294 15.08 13.19 18.21
CA PHE A 294 14.51 14.54 18.15
C PHE A 294 12.98 14.54 18.10
N LEU A 295 12.35 13.36 18.03
CA LEU A 295 10.91 13.17 18.06
C LEU A 295 10.49 12.46 19.34
N GLU A 296 9.29 12.77 19.79
CA GLU A 296 8.67 12.19 20.98
C GLU A 296 7.89 10.93 20.63
N VAL A 297 7.74 10.02 21.60
CA VAL A 297 6.81 8.90 21.42
C VAL A 297 5.40 9.47 21.27
N PRO A 298 4.64 9.09 20.23
CA PRO A 298 3.33 9.67 19.98
C PRO A 298 2.41 9.52 21.20
N VAL A 299 1.84 10.64 21.63
CA VAL A 299 0.77 10.71 22.62
C VAL A 299 -0.35 11.51 21.98
N SER A 300 -1.55 10.95 21.94
CA SER A 300 -2.72 11.65 21.41
C SER A 300 -3.01 12.89 22.26
N PRO A 301 -3.05 14.10 21.68
CA PRO A 301 -3.39 15.32 22.42
C PRO A 301 -4.86 15.35 22.87
N ILE A 302 -5.70 14.49 22.31
CA ILE A 302 -7.16 14.45 22.56
C ILE A 302 -7.52 13.45 23.65
N THR A 303 -6.88 12.28 23.65
CA THR A 303 -7.21 11.16 24.57
C THR A 303 -6.14 10.95 25.63
N GLY A 304 -4.91 11.42 25.41
CA GLY A 304 -3.76 11.09 26.24
C GLY A 304 -3.19 9.70 25.99
N THR A 305 -3.73 8.94 25.02
CA THR A 305 -3.23 7.61 24.68
C THR A 305 -1.81 7.69 24.15
N ARG A 306 -0.91 6.93 24.76
CA ARG A 306 0.48 6.78 24.31
C ARG A 306 0.60 5.55 23.39
N PHE A 307 1.17 5.75 22.20
CA PHE A 307 1.35 4.69 21.21
C PHE A 307 2.74 4.06 21.32
N ASP A 308 2.92 3.16 22.28
CA ASP A 308 4.24 2.54 22.55
C ASP A 308 4.75 1.68 21.40
N ASN A 309 3.87 1.14 20.55
CA ASN A 309 4.25 0.43 19.33
C ASN A 309 5.00 1.31 18.32
N ALA A 310 4.74 2.63 18.35
CA ALA A 310 5.44 3.61 17.52
C ALA A 310 6.67 4.22 18.23
N ALA A 311 7.12 3.68 19.37
CA ALA A 311 8.22 4.28 20.12
C ALA A 311 9.55 4.34 19.35
N SER A 312 9.78 3.43 18.40
CA SER A 312 10.98 3.42 17.55
C SER A 312 10.86 4.37 16.36
N THR A 313 9.70 4.41 15.69
CA THR A 313 9.48 5.14 14.43
C THR A 313 8.90 6.53 14.62
N LYS A 314 8.33 6.81 15.79
CA LYS A 314 7.66 8.07 16.13
C LYS A 314 6.55 8.45 15.16
N MET A 315 5.99 7.44 14.49
CA MET A 315 5.00 7.57 13.45
C MET A 315 3.90 6.53 13.64
N ILE A 316 2.66 7.01 13.69
CA ILE A 316 1.45 6.18 13.74
C ILE A 316 0.67 6.27 12.44
N HIS A 317 -0.14 5.27 12.16
CA HIS A 317 -1.11 5.29 11.07
C HIS A 317 -2.40 5.95 11.55
N ILE A 318 -3.03 6.76 10.70
CA ILE A 318 -4.25 7.48 11.05
C ILE A 318 -5.39 6.57 11.53
N ALA A 319 -5.46 5.34 11.02
CA ALA A 319 -6.43 4.35 11.52
C ALA A 319 -6.22 3.96 13.00
N GLU A 320 -4.97 3.92 13.50
CA GLU A 320 -4.71 3.70 14.92
C GLU A 320 -5.23 4.87 15.77
N PHE A 321 -4.97 6.09 15.29
CA PHE A 321 -5.41 7.33 15.93
C PHE A 321 -6.94 7.44 15.95
N THR A 322 -7.60 7.22 14.82
CA THR A 322 -9.06 7.33 14.70
C THR A 322 -9.78 6.24 15.50
N ALA A 323 -9.27 5.00 15.51
CA ALA A 323 -9.82 3.95 16.36
C ALA A 323 -9.70 4.30 17.86
N ASP A 324 -8.59 4.91 18.28
CA ASP A 324 -8.40 5.40 19.65
C ASP A 324 -9.42 6.50 20.02
N LEU A 325 -9.65 7.46 19.12
CA LEU A 325 -10.64 8.52 19.33
C LEU A 325 -12.05 7.97 19.51
N ILE A 326 -12.47 7.01 18.67
CA ILE A 326 -13.80 6.40 18.75
C ILE A 326 -13.94 5.62 20.07
N LYS A 327 -12.93 4.83 20.47
CA LYS A 327 -12.95 4.08 21.75
C LYS A 327 -13.13 4.98 22.96
N HIS A 328 -12.62 6.21 22.90
CA HIS A 328 -12.73 7.21 23.96
C HIS A 328 -13.95 8.13 23.84
N GLY A 329 -14.85 7.88 22.88
CA GLY A 329 -16.05 8.69 22.66
C GLY A 329 -15.73 10.14 22.28
N LYS A 330 -14.64 10.37 21.55
CA LYS A 330 -14.18 11.70 21.14
C LYS A 330 -14.71 12.17 19.79
N LEU A 331 -15.39 11.30 19.05
CA LEU A 331 -16.02 11.62 17.77
C LEU A 331 -17.53 11.52 17.90
N ASN A 332 -18.22 12.54 17.40
CA ASN A 332 -19.67 12.54 17.22
C ASN A 332 -19.98 11.99 15.83
N LEU A 333 -20.38 10.72 15.75
CA LEU A 333 -20.67 10.03 14.50
C LEU A 333 -22.17 9.74 14.40
N ASP A 334 -22.74 10.02 13.23
CA ASP A 334 -24.08 9.63 12.79
C ASP A 334 -23.94 8.61 11.64
N PRO A 335 -23.92 7.30 11.96
CA PRO A 335 -23.75 6.25 10.95
C PRO A 335 -24.88 6.20 9.91
N SER A 336 -26.04 6.80 10.20
CA SER A 336 -27.19 6.79 9.27
C SER A 336 -26.92 7.57 7.99
N ARG A 337 -25.94 8.49 8.02
CA ARG A 337 -25.44 9.21 6.83
C ARG A 337 -24.78 8.30 5.80
N ASN A 338 -24.50 7.04 6.15
CA ASN A 338 -23.98 6.03 5.25
C ASN A 338 -24.99 4.90 4.98
N ASP A 339 -26.29 5.04 5.32
CA ASP A 339 -27.26 3.94 5.18
C ASP A 339 -27.56 3.53 3.72
N HIS A 340 -27.28 4.40 2.75
CA HIS A 340 -27.30 4.05 1.31
C HIS A 340 -26.14 3.12 0.91
N LEU A 341 -25.11 3.00 1.75
CA LEU A 341 -23.94 2.17 1.52
C LEU A 341 -24.08 0.83 2.25
N LYS A 342 -23.90 -0.27 1.50
CA LYS A 342 -23.70 -1.62 2.03
C LYS A 342 -22.23 -1.97 1.86
N VAL A 343 -21.48 -1.81 2.95
CA VAL A 343 -20.00 -1.78 2.93
C VAL A 343 -19.41 -3.15 3.19
N THR A 344 -18.37 -3.51 2.43
CA THR A 344 -17.41 -4.58 2.78
C THR A 344 -16.00 -4.00 2.86
N TYR A 345 -15.06 -4.73 3.47
CA TYR A 345 -13.70 -4.22 3.69
C TYR A 345 -12.61 -5.08 3.04
N HIS A 346 -11.66 -4.43 2.37
CA HIS A 346 -10.44 -5.03 1.88
C HIS A 346 -9.27 -4.83 2.86
N ASP A 347 -8.79 -5.93 3.43
CA ASP A 347 -7.49 -5.96 4.10
C ASP A 347 -6.35 -5.76 3.10
N SER A 348 -5.73 -4.58 3.12
CA SER A 348 -4.54 -4.30 2.31
C SER A 348 -3.41 -5.29 2.63
N CYS A 349 -2.71 -5.75 1.60
CA CYS A 349 -1.65 -6.76 1.79
C CYS A 349 -0.53 -6.27 2.72
N ASN A 350 -0.21 -4.98 2.67
CA ASN A 350 0.86 -4.39 3.47
C ASN A 350 0.43 -4.12 4.93
N THR A 351 -0.83 -3.73 5.17
CA THR A 351 -1.34 -3.58 6.54
C THR A 351 -1.57 -4.92 7.21
N SER A 352 -2.10 -5.89 6.47
CA SER A 352 -2.35 -7.22 6.99
C SER A 352 -1.07 -8.05 7.16
N ARG A 353 -0.36 -8.36 6.06
CA ARG A 353 0.80 -9.28 6.09
C ARG A 353 2.14 -8.60 6.21
N GLY A 354 2.20 -7.30 5.96
CA GLY A 354 3.36 -6.50 6.33
C GLY A 354 3.45 -6.48 7.85
N MET A 355 2.47 -5.90 8.55
CA MET A 355 2.45 -5.79 10.01
C MET A 355 1.02 -5.65 10.57
N GLY A 356 0.34 -6.74 10.91
CA GLY A 356 -1.11 -6.84 11.19
C GLY A 356 -1.91 -5.67 11.80
N LEU A 357 -2.21 -4.63 11.02
CA LEU A 357 -3.25 -3.64 11.28
C LEU A 357 -4.57 -4.18 10.70
N LEU A 358 -5.32 -4.88 11.55
CA LEU A 358 -6.49 -5.68 11.15
C LEU A 358 -7.79 -5.16 11.77
N ASP A 359 -7.77 -4.82 13.05
CA ASP A 359 -9.00 -4.60 13.82
C ASP A 359 -9.40 -3.12 13.83
N GLU A 360 -8.44 -2.21 13.84
CA GLU A 360 -8.66 -0.77 13.85
C GLU A 360 -9.51 -0.29 12.68
N PRO A 361 -9.23 -0.67 11.41
CA PRO A 361 -10.04 -0.24 10.28
C PRO A 361 -11.48 -0.77 10.35
N ARG A 362 -11.66 -2.01 10.80
CA ARG A 362 -12.98 -2.63 10.99
C ARG A 362 -13.77 -1.91 12.07
N TYR A 363 -13.11 -1.62 13.19
CA TYR A 363 -13.72 -0.91 14.30
C TYR A 363 -14.18 0.49 13.88
N ILE A 364 -13.39 1.19 13.07
CA ILE A 364 -13.79 2.47 12.49
C ILE A 364 -15.04 2.31 11.61
N ILE A 365 -15.03 1.38 10.64
CA ILE A 365 -16.15 1.16 9.73
C ILE A 365 -17.43 0.82 10.50
N GLN A 366 -17.35 -0.06 11.50
CA GLN A 366 -18.50 -0.47 12.33
C GLN A 366 -19.09 0.66 13.17
N ASN A 367 -18.36 1.74 13.41
CA ASN A 367 -18.85 2.93 14.11
C ASN A 367 -19.22 4.07 13.16
N ALA A 368 -18.87 3.97 11.87
CA ALA A 368 -19.20 4.96 10.85
C ALA A 368 -20.35 4.49 9.93
N CYS A 369 -20.67 3.20 9.91
CA CYS A 369 -21.68 2.61 9.01
C CYS A 369 -22.55 1.61 9.77
N ASN A 370 -23.87 1.62 9.51
CA ASN A 370 -24.78 0.59 10.04
C ASN A 370 -24.69 -0.73 9.25
N ASN A 371 -24.44 -0.65 7.94
CA ASN A 371 -24.50 -1.79 7.02
C ASN A 371 -23.09 -2.28 6.62
N PHE A 372 -22.45 -3.06 7.49
CA PHE A 372 -21.13 -3.65 7.24
C PHE A 372 -21.19 -5.19 7.15
N TYR A 373 -20.68 -5.74 6.06
CA TYR A 373 -20.68 -7.18 5.78
C TYR A 373 -19.27 -7.67 5.49
N GLU A 374 -18.79 -8.64 6.28
CA GLU A 374 -17.49 -9.26 6.04
C GLU A 374 -17.50 -10.27 4.89
N MET A 375 -16.37 -10.31 4.19
CA MET A 375 -16.10 -11.34 3.18
C MET A 375 -15.80 -12.70 3.84
N PRO A 376 -15.83 -13.81 3.07
CA PRO A 376 -15.52 -15.14 3.61
C PRO A 376 -14.17 -15.17 4.33
N GLU A 377 -14.10 -15.85 5.48
CA GLU A 377 -12.94 -15.89 6.38
C GLU A 377 -11.62 -16.27 5.67
N SER A 378 -11.71 -17.14 4.65
CA SER A 378 -10.56 -17.57 3.84
C SER A 378 -9.98 -16.49 2.92
N THR A 379 -10.59 -15.30 2.88
CA THR A 379 -10.30 -14.21 1.94
C THR A 379 -10.03 -12.87 2.63
N ILE A 380 -10.00 -12.83 3.97
CA ILE A 380 -9.77 -11.63 4.78
C ILE A 380 -8.57 -11.83 5.71
N ARG A 381 -8.21 -10.79 6.44
CA ARG A 381 -7.06 -10.75 7.36
C ARG A 381 -5.80 -11.29 6.68
N GLU A 382 -4.97 -12.07 7.36
CA GLU A 382 -3.72 -12.61 6.80
C GLU A 382 -3.92 -13.45 5.52
N LYS A 383 -5.10 -14.03 5.34
CA LYS A 383 -5.49 -14.82 4.16
C LYS A 383 -5.93 -13.96 2.97
N THR A 384 -6.00 -12.62 3.13
CA THR A 384 -6.48 -11.64 2.14
C THR A 384 -5.91 -11.83 0.73
N PHE A 385 -6.75 -11.76 -0.30
CA PHE A 385 -6.28 -11.63 -1.68
C PHE A 385 -5.87 -10.19 -1.97
N CYS A 386 -4.79 -10.01 -2.72
CA CYS A 386 -4.26 -8.70 -3.13
C CYS A 386 -5.17 -8.04 -4.18
N CYS A 387 -5.12 -6.70 -4.27
CA CYS A 387 -5.77 -5.88 -5.29
C CYS A 387 -5.27 -6.12 -6.73
N GLY A 388 -4.21 -6.93 -6.92
CA GLY A 388 -3.63 -7.22 -8.23
C GLY A 388 -2.62 -6.19 -8.74
N SER A 389 -2.39 -5.08 -8.03
CA SER A 389 -1.65 -3.92 -8.58
C SER A 389 -0.52 -3.37 -7.67
N GLY A 390 -0.25 -4.01 -6.54
CA GLY A 390 0.81 -3.62 -5.60
C GLY A 390 2.22 -3.66 -6.20
N SER A 391 3.16 -2.97 -5.55
CA SER A 391 4.58 -2.91 -5.94
C SER A 391 4.85 -2.50 -7.38
N GLY A 392 4.18 -1.43 -7.82
CA GLY A 392 4.40 -0.81 -9.12
C GLY A 392 3.69 -1.48 -10.30
N LEU A 393 2.75 -2.39 -10.03
CA LEU A 393 2.04 -3.13 -11.07
C LEU A 393 0.66 -2.54 -11.41
N ASN A 394 0.46 -1.23 -11.21
CA ASN A 394 -0.78 -0.53 -11.56
C ASN A 394 -0.78 0.03 -13.00
N ALA A 395 0.21 -0.33 -13.81
CA ALA A 395 0.36 0.14 -15.18
C ALA A 395 -0.74 -0.41 -16.10
N SER A 396 -1.12 0.35 -17.14
CA SER A 396 -2.15 -0.05 -18.11
C SER A 396 -1.64 -1.12 -19.07
N GLU A 397 -0.34 -1.16 -19.32
CA GLU A 397 0.35 -2.14 -20.15
C GLU A 397 0.27 -3.56 -19.58
N ASN A 398 -0.02 -3.68 -18.27
CA ASN A 398 -0.17 -4.96 -17.58
C ASN A 398 -1.63 -5.26 -17.19
N MET A 399 -2.60 -4.61 -17.84
CA MET A 399 -4.01 -4.68 -17.44
C MET A 399 -4.56 -6.11 -17.44
N GLU A 400 -4.22 -6.91 -18.45
CA GLU A 400 -4.69 -8.31 -18.55
C GLU A 400 -4.26 -9.14 -17.33
N GLU A 401 -2.98 -9.09 -16.97
CA GLU A 401 -2.48 -9.87 -15.84
C GLU A 401 -2.96 -9.30 -14.51
N ARG A 402 -3.13 -7.96 -14.38
CA ARG A 402 -3.78 -7.35 -13.21
C ARG A 402 -5.20 -7.86 -13.02
N MET A 403 -5.99 -7.92 -14.08
CA MET A 403 -7.38 -8.39 -14.01
C MET A 403 -7.45 -9.86 -13.61
N ARG A 404 -6.58 -10.70 -14.17
CA ARG A 404 -6.44 -12.11 -13.77
C ARG A 404 -5.99 -12.24 -12.31
N GLY A 405 -4.95 -11.52 -11.90
CA GLY A 405 -4.45 -11.54 -10.53
C GLY A 405 -5.44 -10.96 -9.51
N GLY A 406 -6.25 -9.98 -9.90
CA GLY A 406 -7.28 -9.38 -9.05
C GLY A 406 -8.56 -10.21 -8.94
N PHE A 407 -8.82 -11.13 -9.88
CA PHE A 407 -10.03 -11.94 -9.93
C PHE A 407 -10.38 -12.63 -8.60
N PRO A 408 -9.46 -13.30 -7.87
CA PRO A 408 -9.79 -13.93 -6.59
C PRO A 408 -10.32 -12.95 -5.54
N ARG A 409 -9.83 -11.70 -5.53
CA ARG A 409 -10.35 -10.64 -4.65
C ARG A 409 -11.72 -10.19 -5.13
N ALA A 410 -11.88 -9.91 -6.42
CA ALA A 410 -13.16 -9.50 -6.97
C ALA A 410 -14.25 -10.57 -6.76
N ASN A 411 -13.92 -11.86 -6.88
CA ASN A 411 -14.84 -12.95 -6.61
C ASN A 411 -15.27 -13.02 -5.13
N ALA A 412 -14.40 -12.66 -4.19
CA ALA A 412 -14.76 -12.55 -2.78
C ALA A 412 -15.72 -11.38 -2.52
N VAL A 413 -15.53 -10.25 -3.22
CA VAL A 413 -16.46 -9.11 -3.19
C VAL A 413 -17.79 -9.50 -3.84
N LYS A 414 -17.76 -10.19 -4.99
CA LYS A 414 -18.94 -10.69 -5.66
C LYS A 414 -19.80 -11.55 -4.74
N TYR A 415 -19.18 -12.42 -3.96
CA TYR A 415 -19.90 -13.26 -3.00
C TYR A 415 -20.74 -12.45 -2.01
N VAL A 416 -20.19 -11.35 -1.45
CA VAL A 416 -20.94 -10.50 -0.52
C VAL A 416 -21.89 -9.54 -1.22
N GLN A 417 -21.59 -9.14 -2.46
CA GLN A 417 -22.53 -8.42 -3.34
C GLN A 417 -23.77 -9.27 -3.59
N ASP A 418 -23.59 -10.51 -4.08
CA ASP A 418 -24.70 -11.41 -4.41
C ASP A 418 -25.51 -11.82 -3.17
N LYS A 419 -24.86 -11.89 -1.99
CA LYS A 419 -25.50 -12.35 -0.74
C LYS A 419 -26.16 -11.25 0.09
N TYR A 420 -25.56 -10.08 0.16
CA TYR A 420 -26.00 -8.99 1.05
C TYR A 420 -26.31 -7.69 0.30
N GLY A 421 -26.12 -7.65 -1.03
CA GLY A 421 -26.29 -6.43 -1.83
C GLY A 421 -25.18 -5.41 -1.61
N VAL A 422 -23.99 -5.83 -1.15
CA VAL A 422 -22.83 -4.94 -0.98
C VAL A 422 -22.60 -4.11 -2.25
N ASN A 423 -22.52 -2.79 -2.09
CA ASN A 423 -22.32 -1.82 -3.16
C ASN A 423 -21.07 -0.94 -2.94
N MET A 424 -20.32 -1.14 -1.86
CA MET A 424 -19.15 -0.33 -1.56
C MET A 424 -18.00 -1.18 -0.95
N LEU A 425 -16.80 -1.07 -1.53
CA LEU A 425 -15.57 -1.70 -1.04
C LEU A 425 -14.67 -0.66 -0.36
N ALA A 426 -14.64 -0.70 0.97
CA ALA A 426 -13.74 0.11 1.78
C ALA A 426 -12.32 -0.48 1.83
N ASN A 427 -11.30 0.37 1.87
CA ASN A 427 -9.90 -0.03 2.06
C ASN A 427 -9.06 1.10 2.68
N ILE A 428 -7.85 0.78 3.17
CA ILE A 428 -6.95 1.75 3.83
C ILE A 428 -5.62 1.95 3.09
N CYS A 429 -5.62 1.84 1.76
CA CYS A 429 -4.40 1.98 0.99
C CYS A 429 -4.66 2.73 -0.30
N ALA A 430 -3.97 3.86 -0.49
CA ALA A 430 -4.08 4.66 -1.71
C ALA A 430 -3.84 3.86 -3.01
N VAL A 431 -2.91 2.90 -3.01
CA VAL A 431 -2.67 2.03 -4.20
C VAL A 431 -3.85 1.09 -4.44
N ASP A 432 -4.50 0.61 -3.37
CA ASP A 432 -5.67 -0.24 -3.49
C ASP A 432 -6.86 0.59 -4.02
N ARG A 433 -7.06 1.82 -3.51
CA ARG A 433 -8.04 2.79 -4.06
C ARG A 433 -7.81 3.10 -5.53
N ALA A 434 -6.57 3.27 -5.97
CA ALA A 434 -6.27 3.53 -7.38
C ALA A 434 -6.43 2.28 -8.28
N ALA A 435 -6.36 1.08 -7.71
CA ALA A 435 -6.39 -0.17 -8.45
C ALA A 435 -7.79 -0.77 -8.57
N PHE A 436 -8.62 -0.63 -7.53
CA PHE A 436 -9.90 -1.31 -7.46
C PHE A 436 -10.98 -0.82 -8.42
N PRO A 437 -11.10 0.47 -8.80
CA PRO A 437 -12.19 0.92 -9.67
C PRO A 437 -12.32 0.07 -10.93
N ALA A 438 -11.24 -0.03 -11.72
CA ALA A 438 -11.23 -0.87 -12.92
C ALA A 438 -11.53 -2.35 -12.63
N LEU A 439 -11.06 -2.88 -11.50
CA LEU A 439 -11.28 -4.28 -11.12
C LEU A 439 -12.74 -4.54 -10.74
N MET A 440 -13.37 -3.62 -10.00
CA MET A 440 -14.77 -3.73 -9.59
C MET A 440 -15.70 -3.50 -10.78
N ASP A 441 -15.44 -2.49 -11.60
CA ASP A 441 -16.23 -2.20 -12.81
C ASP A 441 -16.33 -3.41 -13.74
N TYR A 442 -15.24 -4.17 -13.87
CA TYR A 442 -15.21 -5.34 -14.74
C TYR A 442 -15.83 -6.60 -14.09
N TRP A 443 -15.45 -6.93 -12.85
CA TRP A 443 -15.81 -8.22 -12.23
C TRP A 443 -17.03 -8.17 -11.32
N THR A 444 -17.33 -7.02 -10.73
CA THR A 444 -18.40 -6.80 -9.74
C THR A 444 -19.07 -5.43 -9.98
N PRO A 445 -19.65 -5.20 -11.16
CA PRO A 445 -20.23 -3.91 -11.50
C PRO A 445 -21.27 -3.48 -10.47
N GLY A 446 -21.30 -2.19 -10.15
CA GLY A 446 -22.15 -1.61 -9.11
C GLY A 446 -21.54 -1.62 -7.70
N VAL A 447 -20.31 -2.12 -7.52
CA VAL A 447 -19.54 -1.94 -6.28
C VAL A 447 -18.55 -0.79 -6.43
N GLY A 448 -18.82 0.31 -5.74
CA GLY A 448 -17.89 1.43 -5.61
C GLY A 448 -16.68 1.13 -4.74
N VAL A 449 -15.71 2.04 -4.73
CA VAL A 449 -14.48 1.93 -3.93
C VAL A 449 -14.35 3.19 -3.07
N THR A 450 -14.03 3.01 -1.79
CA THR A 450 -13.93 4.11 -0.81
C THR A 450 -12.74 3.93 0.14
N GLY A 451 -12.24 5.02 0.70
CA GLY A 451 -11.34 5.00 1.85
C GLY A 451 -12.11 4.87 3.16
N VAL A 452 -11.45 4.44 4.24
CA VAL A 452 -12.14 4.34 5.54
C VAL A 452 -12.44 5.72 6.11
N HIS A 453 -11.55 6.69 5.94
CA HIS A 453 -11.74 8.06 6.43
C HIS A 453 -12.76 8.88 5.62
N GLU A 454 -13.09 8.44 4.40
CA GLU A 454 -14.23 8.98 3.67
C GLU A 454 -15.54 8.61 4.37
N LEU A 455 -15.71 7.33 4.75
CA LEU A 455 -16.88 6.87 5.53
C LEU A 455 -16.98 7.58 6.88
N VAL A 456 -15.85 7.78 7.56
CA VAL A 456 -15.80 8.55 8.82
C VAL A 456 -16.29 9.97 8.60
N ALA A 457 -15.84 10.64 7.54
CA ALA A 457 -16.22 12.01 7.29
C ALA A 457 -17.66 12.19 6.84
N ASN A 458 -18.25 11.22 6.14
CA ASN A 458 -19.68 11.20 5.90
C ASN A 458 -20.47 11.11 7.22
N ALA A 459 -20.06 10.21 8.12
CA ALA A 459 -20.71 10.02 9.42
C ALA A 459 -20.41 11.14 10.43
N LEU A 460 -19.29 11.87 10.30
CA LEU A 460 -18.89 12.90 11.25
C LEU A 460 -19.93 14.03 11.28
N VAL A 461 -20.39 14.37 12.48
CA VAL A 461 -21.26 15.52 12.76
C VAL A 461 -20.39 16.62 13.34
N MET A 462 -19.99 17.58 12.50
CA MET A 462 -19.06 18.63 12.90
C MET A 462 -19.73 19.71 13.76
N THR A 463 -18.97 20.32 14.66
CA THR A 463 -19.48 21.37 15.53
C THR A 463 -19.82 22.62 14.72
N GLY A 464 -21.11 22.97 14.69
CA GLY A 464 -21.61 24.14 13.96
C GLY A 464 -21.90 23.89 12.47
N GLU A 465 -21.91 22.63 12.03
CA GLU A 465 -22.27 22.31 10.65
C GLU A 465 -23.73 22.69 10.36
N LYS A 466 -23.98 23.08 9.11
CA LYS A 466 -25.35 23.22 8.61
C LYS A 466 -26.01 21.84 8.48
N GLU A 467 -27.32 21.82 8.27
CA GLU A 467 -28.00 20.58 7.91
C GLU A 467 -27.41 20.02 6.62
N ARG A 468 -26.78 18.86 6.72
CA ARG A 468 -26.12 18.17 5.63
C ARG A 468 -27.17 17.43 4.80
N THR A 469 -27.20 17.69 3.49
CA THR A 469 -28.13 17.03 2.56
C THR A 469 -27.43 16.01 1.66
N THR A 470 -26.12 16.13 1.47
CA THR A 470 -25.33 15.24 0.62
C THR A 470 -24.10 14.69 1.35
N ASP A 471 -23.60 13.55 0.89
CA ASP A 471 -22.31 13.01 1.30
C ASP A 471 -21.13 13.75 0.64
N LEU A 472 -19.89 13.29 0.90
CA LEU A 472 -18.68 13.88 0.32
C LEU A 472 -18.59 13.76 -1.21
N ARG A 473 -19.34 12.85 -1.82
CA ARG A 473 -19.39 12.67 -3.28
C ARG A 473 -20.52 13.48 -3.93
N GLY A 474 -21.31 14.19 -3.13
CA GLY A 474 -22.48 14.94 -3.60
C GLY A 474 -23.71 14.07 -3.82
N GLU A 475 -23.73 12.84 -3.30
CA GLU A 475 -24.92 11.97 -3.33
C GLU A 475 -25.86 12.34 -2.18
N ASP A 476 -27.17 12.28 -2.40
CA ASP A 476 -28.16 12.62 -1.37
C ASP A 476 -28.04 11.67 -0.15
N LEU A 477 -28.07 12.25 1.05
CA LEU A 477 -28.09 11.46 2.28
C LEU A 477 -29.44 10.77 2.47
N PRO A 478 -29.46 9.57 3.10
CA PRO A 478 -30.70 8.91 3.48
C PRO A 478 -31.60 9.78 4.36
N GLU A 479 -32.92 9.76 4.13
CA GLU A 479 -33.88 10.47 4.96
C GLU A 479 -33.85 9.91 6.41
N LYS A 480 -33.75 10.81 7.41
CA LYS A 480 -33.75 10.42 8.82
C LYS A 480 -35.03 9.67 9.19
N GLY A 481 -34.93 8.36 9.41
CA GLY A 481 -36.01 7.53 9.98
C GLY A 481 -36.67 6.51 9.05
N VAL A 482 -36.16 6.31 7.82
CA VAL A 482 -36.60 5.21 6.97
C VAL A 482 -35.62 4.05 7.11
N THR A 483 -35.90 3.12 8.03
CA THR A 483 -35.23 1.81 8.06
C THR A 483 -35.56 1.07 6.77
N SER A 484 -34.53 0.75 5.98
CA SER A 484 -34.64 0.02 4.72
C SER A 484 -34.95 -1.46 4.96
N ASP A 485 -36.19 -1.75 5.35
CA ASP A 485 -36.80 -3.07 5.24
C ASP A 485 -37.64 -3.12 3.96
N GLU A 486 -36.99 -3.32 2.80
CA GLU A 486 -37.59 -3.94 1.60
C GLU A 486 -36.61 -4.89 0.91
#